data_AF-A0A060H6R4-F1
#
_entry.id   AF-A0A060H6R4-F1
#
_cell.length_a   1.000
_cell.length_b   1.000
_cell.length_c   1.000
_cell.angle_alpha   90.00
_cell.angle_beta   90.00
_cell.angle_gamma   90.00
#
_symmetry.space_group_name_H-M   'P 1'
#
loop_
_entity.id
_entity.type
_entity.pdbx_description
1 polymer ?
#
loop_
_entity_poly.entity_id
_entity_poly.type
_entity_poly.pdbx_seq_one_letter_code
_entity_poly.pdbx_strand_id
1 'polypeptide(L)' 'MIWKRGMAKKLPHPIPYQGSKRMLAPMIYPLLPSDVVSFYEPFAGSAAMILFVAHHA' A
#
# COMPACT_ATOMS: atom_id res chain seq x y z
N MET A 1 23.74 3.98 -19.96
CA MET A 1 23.39 2.59 -19.61
C MET A 1 22.86 2.55 -18.18
N ILE A 2 21.60 2.96 -17.93
CA ILE A 2 20.97 2.85 -16.60
C ILE A 2 19.48 2.52 -16.81
N TRP A 3 19.20 1.22 -16.73
CA TRP A 3 17.95 0.57 -16.33
C TRP A 3 16.62 1.03 -16.96
N LYS A 4 16.21 0.31 -18.00
CA LYS A 4 14.82 -0.15 -18.10
C LYS A 4 14.55 -1.09 -16.91
N ARG A 5 14.17 -0.55 -15.74
CA ARG A 5 13.36 -1.35 -14.80
C ARG A 5 12.04 -1.56 -15.53
N GLY A 6 11.81 -2.78 -16.02
CA GLY A 6 10.50 -3.19 -16.51
C GLY A 6 9.46 -2.70 -15.49
N MET A 7 8.45 -1.98 -15.98
CA MET A 7 7.42 -1.37 -15.15
C MET A 7 6.67 -2.49 -14.42
N ALA A 8 7.16 -2.90 -13.25
CA ALA A 8 6.38 -3.73 -12.34
C ALA A 8 5.05 -3.01 -12.16
N LYS A 9 3.94 -3.67 -12.50
CA LYS A 9 2.60 -3.09 -12.40
C LYS A 9 2.42 -2.60 -10.96
N LYS A 10 2.50 -1.29 -10.76
CA LYS A 10 2.30 -0.69 -9.45
C LYS A 10 0.83 -0.84 -9.12
N LEU A 11 0.54 -1.30 -7.89
CA LEU A 11 -0.83 -1.30 -7.36
C LEU A 11 -1.47 0.07 -7.65
N PRO A 12 -2.62 0.15 -8.33
CA PRO A 12 -3.23 1.44 -8.68
C PRO A 12 -3.74 2.13 -7.43
N HIS A 13 -3.62 3.47 -7.38
CA HIS A 13 -4.18 4.28 -6.30
C HIS A 13 -5.07 5.34 -6.95
N PRO A 14 -6.19 5.71 -6.30
CA PRO A 14 -7.21 6.55 -6.91
C PRO A 14 -6.70 7.97 -7.23
N ILE A 15 -5.81 8.50 -6.38
CA ILE A 15 -5.30 9.87 -6.49
C ILE A 15 -3.83 9.95 -6.05
N PRO A 16 -3.04 10.90 -6.60
CA PRO A 16 -1.83 11.39 -5.94
C PRO A 16 -2.20 12.06 -4.60
N TYR A 17 -1.46 11.75 -3.54
CA TYR A 17 -1.76 12.31 -2.21
C TYR A 17 -0.48 12.54 -1.41
N GLN A 18 -0.30 13.74 -0.88
CA GLN A 18 0.84 14.05 0.00
C GLN A 18 0.72 13.26 1.30
N GLY A 19 1.80 12.62 1.72
CA GLY A 19 1.78 11.70 2.86
C GLY A 19 1.22 10.31 2.52
N SER A 20 1.10 9.96 1.23
CA SER A 20 0.77 8.59 0.83
C SER A 20 1.77 7.58 1.42
N LYS A 21 1.26 6.55 2.09
CA LYS A 21 2.05 5.48 2.69
C LYS A 21 2.49 4.41 1.68
N ARG A 22 2.33 4.62 0.36
CA ARG A 22 2.58 3.59 -0.68
C ARG A 22 3.96 2.95 -0.60
N MET A 23 4.99 3.72 -0.28
CA MET A 23 6.36 3.19 -0.13
C MET A 23 6.58 2.50 1.23
N LEU A 24 5.82 2.88 2.25
CA LEU A 24 5.90 2.32 3.60
C LEU A 24 5.00 1.09 3.78
N ALA A 25 3.97 0.92 2.95
CA ALA A 25 3.00 -0.16 3.11
C ALA A 25 3.61 -1.58 3.18
N PRO A 26 4.62 -1.93 2.35
CA PRO A 26 5.33 -3.22 2.47
C PRO A 26 6.09 -3.39 3.79
N MET A 27 6.47 -2.29 4.45
CA MET A 27 7.17 -2.30 5.74
C MET A 27 6.19 -2.32 6.92
N ILE A 28 5.01 -1.72 6.77
CA ILE A 28 3.97 -1.68 7.80
C ILE A 28 3.20 -3.00 7.86
N TYR A 29 2.91 -3.62 6.70
CA TYR A 29 2.07 -4.83 6.63
C TYR A 29 2.53 -5.98 7.54
N PRO A 30 3.84 -6.34 7.61
CA PRO A 30 4.31 -7.41 8.49
C PRO A 30 4.17 -7.12 10.00
N LEU A 31 3.87 -5.86 10.37
CA LEU A 31 3.68 -5.44 11.76
C LEU A 31 2.21 -5.57 12.20
N LEU A 32 1.29 -5.85 11.28
CA LEU A 32 -0.12 -6.08 11.61
C LEU A 32 -0.28 -7.45 12.30
N PRO A 33 -1.23 -7.60 13.24
CA PRO A 33 -1.60 -8.91 13.77
C PRO A 33 -2.04 -9.86 12.65
N SER A 34 -1.75 -11.15 12.80
CA SER A 34 -2.07 -12.16 11.78
C SER A 34 -3.55 -12.54 11.72
N ASP A 35 -4.34 -12.15 12.71
CA ASP A 35 -5.75 -12.51 12.91
C ASP A 35 -6.72 -11.35 12.62
N VAL A 36 -6.29 -10.34 11.86
CA VAL A 36 -7.13 -9.21 11.45
C VAL A 36 -8.16 -9.66 10.41
N VAL A 37 -9.42 -9.76 10.83
CA VAL A 37 -10.56 -10.07 9.93
C VAL A 37 -11.03 -8.83 9.17
N SER A 38 -10.93 -7.65 9.78
CA SER A 38 -11.37 -6.37 9.20
C SER A 38 -10.35 -5.27 9.47
N PHE A 39 -9.88 -4.60 8.41
CA PHE A 39 -8.91 -3.51 8.50
C PHE A 39 -9.59 -2.15 8.28
N TYR A 40 -9.62 -1.31 9.32
CA TYR A 40 -10.17 0.05 9.25
C TYR A 40 -9.03 1.08 9.29
N GLU A 41 -8.98 2.00 8.31
CA GLU A 41 -7.99 3.08 8.24
C GLU A 41 -8.69 4.45 8.35
N PRO A 42 -8.78 5.05 9.56
CA PRO A 42 -9.48 6.33 9.77
C PRO A 42 -8.88 7.51 8.98
N PHE A 43 -7.58 7.44 8.68
CA PHE A 43 -6.82 8.47 7.97
C PHE A 43 -6.26 7.90 6.66
N ALA A 44 -7.16 7.52 5.75
CA ALA A 44 -6.81 6.78 4.54
C ALA A 44 -6.02 7.60 3.50
N GLY A 45 -6.36 8.88 3.31
CA GLY A 45 -5.78 9.70 2.23
C GLY A 45 -5.96 9.02 0.86
N SER A 46 -4.86 8.55 0.25
CA SER A 46 -4.88 7.75 -0.99
C SER A 46 -5.19 6.25 -0.79
N ALA A 47 -5.66 5.86 0.39
CA ALA A 47 -6.00 4.50 0.79
C ALA A 47 -4.84 3.50 0.63
N ALA A 48 -3.60 3.95 0.85
CA ALA A 48 -2.42 3.17 0.53
C ALA A 48 -2.30 1.87 1.34
N MET A 49 -2.65 1.89 2.63
CA MET A 49 -2.64 0.69 3.45
C MET A 49 -3.84 -0.20 3.16
N ILE A 50 -5.05 0.37 3.06
CA ILE A 50 -6.25 -0.39 2.66
C ILE A 50 -6.00 -1.20 1.38
N LEU A 51 -5.51 -0.54 0.32
CA LEU A 51 -5.25 -1.20 -0.96
C LEU A 51 -4.15 -2.26 -0.83
N PHE A 52 -3.10 -1.99 -0.07
CA PHE A 52 -2.02 -2.94 0.13
C PHE A 52 -2.49 -4.18 0.89
N VAL A 53 -3.23 -4.02 1.99
CA VAL A 53 -3.83 -5.12 2.76
C VAL A 53 -4.77 -5.92 1.88
N ALA A 54 -5.71 -5.28 1.17
CA ALA A 54 -6.65 -5.99 0.30
C ALA A 54 -5.98 -6.76 -0.86
N HIS A 55 -4.80 -6.33 -1.31
CA HIS A 55 -4.02 -7.03 -2.33
C HIS A 55 -3.18 -8.20 -1.78
N HIS A 56 -2.86 -8.22 -0.47
CA HIS A 56 -1.94 -9.20 0.14
C HIS A 56 -2.58 -10.08 1.22
N ALA A 57 -3.84 -9.83 1.57
CA ALA A 57 -4.67 -10.67 2.42
C ALA A 57 -5.12 -11.96 1.70
#